data_AF-A0A0D2E3N1-F1
#
_entry.id   AF-A0A0D2E3N1-F1
#
_cell.length_a   1.000
_cell.length_b   1.000
_cell.length_c   1.000
_cell.angle_alpha   90.00
_cell.angle_beta   90.00
_cell.angle_gamma   90.00
#
_symmetry.space_group_name_H-M   'P 1'
#
loop_
_entity.id
_entity.type
_entity.pdbx_description
1 polymer ?
#
loop_
_entity_poly.entity_id
_entity_poly.type
_entity_poly.pdbx_seq_one_letter_code
_entity_poly.pdbx_strand_id
1 'polypeptide(L)'
;MASGKRCFVTVGATAPFNSLVRAVLDPAFIKALGEAGYSQLQIQYGDQSGQDTYRERTQLLNEQEPNDDVKVSGFGFKKEGLREELRAVKGSSPETEGMVISHAGSGSILDALRVGAPIVVVPNTDLLHNHQVELAEALAEQEYVIHGKVDDLVSAIAEVEVLRRKSKQWPPLRSGEEKYKRGLQDVMYEEMGWQMD
;
A
#
# COMPACT_ATOMS: atom_id res chain seq x y z
N MET A 1 -17.18 7.97 -14.86
CA MET A 1 -16.03 8.31 -13.99
C MET A 1 -15.01 7.22 -14.15
N ALA A 2 -13.81 7.53 -14.65
CA ALA A 2 -12.80 6.53 -14.96
C ALA A 2 -12.47 5.71 -13.69
N SER A 3 -12.60 4.39 -13.79
CA SER A 3 -12.25 3.43 -12.74
C SER A 3 -10.72 3.36 -12.62
N GLY A 4 -10.11 4.40 -12.06
CA GLY A 4 -8.67 4.45 -11.81
C GLY A 4 -8.24 3.63 -10.59
N LYS A 5 -6.94 3.37 -10.50
CA LYS A 5 -6.35 2.58 -9.41
C LYS A 5 -6.49 3.32 -8.07
N ARG A 6 -6.56 2.57 -6.97
CA ARG A 6 -6.61 3.13 -5.60
C ARG A 6 -5.28 2.95 -4.88
N CYS A 7 -4.77 4.02 -4.31
CA CYS A 7 -3.65 3.98 -3.38
C CYS A 7 -4.21 4.11 -1.96
N PHE A 8 -3.94 3.11 -1.11
CA PHE A 8 -4.31 3.15 0.30
C PHE A 8 -3.05 3.23 1.17
N VAL A 9 -3.01 4.19 2.08
CA VAL A 9 -1.87 4.42 2.98
C VAL A 9 -2.32 4.17 4.42
N THR A 10 -1.55 3.39 5.18
CA THR A 10 -1.81 3.14 6.61
C THR A 10 -0.55 3.35 7.45
N VAL A 11 -0.65 4.30 8.39
CA VAL A 11 0.41 4.56 9.40
C VAL A 11 0.29 3.64 10.63
N GLY A 12 -0.69 2.73 10.64
CA GLY A 12 -0.94 1.84 11.78
C GLY A 12 -1.75 2.47 12.89
N ALA A 13 -1.75 1.79 14.04
CA ALA A 13 -2.53 2.17 15.22
C ALA A 13 -1.65 2.55 16.43
N THR A 14 -0.39 2.12 16.43
CA THR A 14 0.45 2.09 17.63
C THR A 14 1.42 3.26 17.75
N ALA A 15 1.80 3.88 16.64
CA ALA A 15 2.72 5.02 16.64
C ALA A 15 2.36 6.03 15.54
N PRO A 16 2.46 7.35 15.80
CA PRO A 16 2.34 8.36 14.77
C PRO A 16 3.45 8.22 13.73
N PHE A 17 3.11 8.40 12.45
CA PHE A 17 4.10 8.44 11.36
C PHE A 17 3.85 9.63 10.45
N ASN A 18 3.96 10.83 11.02
CA ASN A 18 3.69 12.08 10.31
C ASN A 18 4.59 12.26 9.09
N SER A 19 5.83 11.75 9.12
CA SER A 19 6.77 11.81 8.00
C SER A 19 6.20 11.09 6.76
N LEU A 20 5.59 9.92 6.94
CA LEU A 20 4.91 9.21 5.85
C LEU A 20 3.69 9.98 5.33
N VAL A 21 2.87 10.54 6.22
CA VAL A 21 1.70 11.36 5.83
C VAL A 21 2.13 12.58 5.01
N ARG A 22 3.23 13.24 5.38
CA ARG A 22 3.78 14.38 4.62
C ARG A 22 4.29 13.95 3.26
N ALA A 23 5.00 12.83 3.18
CA ALA A 23 5.57 12.32 1.93
C ALA A 23 4.49 11.89 0.93
N VAL A 24 3.42 11.22 1.37
CA VAL A 24 2.31 10.83 0.48
C VAL A 24 1.40 12.00 0.08
N LEU A 25 1.51 13.14 0.76
CA LEU A 25 0.85 14.40 0.43
C LEU A 25 1.82 15.42 -0.16
N ASP A 26 2.97 14.96 -0.67
CA ASP A 26 3.87 15.81 -1.44
C ASP A 26 3.34 15.98 -2.88
N PRO A 27 3.34 17.20 -3.45
CA PRO A 27 2.88 17.42 -4.82
C PRO A 27 3.58 16.52 -5.86
N ALA A 28 4.86 16.22 -5.68
CA ALA A 28 5.60 15.34 -6.58
C ALA A 28 5.05 13.90 -6.54
N PHE A 29 4.68 13.42 -5.35
CA PHE A 29 4.08 12.10 -5.17
C PHE A 29 2.66 12.03 -5.75
N ILE A 30 1.82 13.04 -5.50
CA ILE A 30 0.46 13.09 -6.05
C ILE A 30 0.49 13.12 -7.59
N LYS A 31 1.41 13.89 -8.17
CA LYS A 31 1.61 13.93 -9.63
C LYS A 31 2.04 12.57 -10.18
N ALA A 32 3.02 11.93 -9.54
CA ALA A 32 3.48 10.60 -9.94
C ALA A 32 2.37 9.54 -9.84
N LEU A 33 1.49 9.63 -8.84
CA LEU A 33 0.30 8.77 -8.73
C LEU A 33 -0.65 8.96 -9.92
N GLY A 34 -0.95 10.21 -10.28
CA GLY A 34 -1.80 10.51 -11.43
C GLY A 34 -1.23 9.96 -12.74
N GLU A 35 0.07 10.18 -12.98
CA GLU A 35 0.80 9.65 -14.14
C GLU A 35 0.81 8.11 -14.20
N ALA A 36 0.80 7.44 -13.04
CA ALA A 36 0.72 5.98 -12.92
C ALA A 36 -0.73 5.42 -13.05
N GLY A 37 -1.73 6.28 -13.25
CA GLY A 37 -3.14 5.91 -13.46
C GLY A 37 -3.93 5.68 -12.16
N TYR A 38 -3.45 6.21 -11.04
CA TYR A 38 -4.21 6.24 -9.79
C TYR A 38 -5.15 7.44 -9.80
N SER A 39 -6.39 7.22 -9.38
CA SER A 39 -7.41 8.28 -9.29
C SER A 39 -7.86 8.56 -7.86
N GLN A 40 -7.45 7.73 -6.90
CA GLN A 40 -7.83 7.86 -5.50
C GLN A 40 -6.63 7.58 -4.60
N LEU A 41 -6.40 8.49 -3.66
CA LEU A 41 -5.48 8.33 -2.54
C LEU A 41 -6.30 8.36 -1.25
N GLN A 42 -6.25 7.29 -0.47
CA GLN A 42 -6.94 7.17 0.81
C GLN A 42 -5.93 6.95 1.92
N ILE A 43 -5.90 7.83 2.91
CA ILE A 43 -4.88 7.83 3.97
C ILE A 43 -5.54 7.56 5.32
N GLN A 44 -5.16 6.47 5.96
CA GLN A 44 -5.41 6.28 7.38
C GLN A 44 -4.30 6.98 8.18
N TYR A 45 -4.58 8.16 8.72
CA TYR A 45 -3.59 9.02 9.38
C TYR A 45 -3.40 8.70 10.88
N GLY A 46 -4.14 7.74 11.44
CA GLY A 46 -3.97 7.32 12.83
C GLY A 46 -4.68 8.26 13.83
N ASP A 47 -3.90 8.86 14.73
CA ASP A 47 -4.37 9.66 15.86
C ASP A 47 -4.50 11.16 15.53
N GLN A 48 -4.65 12.01 16.56
CA GLN A 48 -4.81 13.45 16.39
C GLN A 48 -3.60 14.12 15.70
N SER A 49 -2.38 13.70 16.04
CA SER A 49 -1.16 14.25 15.45
C SER A 49 -1.11 14.01 13.93
N GLY A 50 -1.50 12.80 13.51
CA GLY A 50 -1.61 12.49 12.09
C GLY A 50 -2.75 13.24 11.40
N GLN A 51 -3.88 13.45 12.09
CA GLN A 51 -4.99 14.25 11.57
C GLN A 51 -4.59 15.70 11.31
N ASP A 52 -3.86 16.32 12.23
CA ASP A 52 -3.42 17.71 12.11
C ASP A 52 -2.46 17.85 10.91
N THR A 53 -1.50 16.93 10.79
CA THR A 53 -0.59 16.85 9.65
C THR A 53 -1.34 16.65 8.32
N TYR A 54 -2.33 15.77 8.29
CA TYR A 54 -3.17 15.54 7.11
C TYR A 54 -3.92 16.81 6.69
N ARG A 55 -4.52 17.53 7.64
CA ARG A 55 -5.27 18.77 7.36
C ARG A 55 -4.37 19.87 6.82
N GLU A 56 -3.24 20.11 7.48
CA GLU A 56 -2.25 21.10 7.05
C GLU A 56 -1.80 20.84 5.62
N ARG A 57 -1.38 19.60 5.32
CA ARG A 57 -0.86 19.23 4.00
C ARG A 57 -1.93 19.24 2.91
N THR A 58 -3.15 18.80 3.23
CA THR A 58 -4.27 18.86 2.27
C THR A 58 -4.63 20.30 1.93
N GLN A 59 -4.57 21.21 2.90
CA GLN A 59 -4.81 22.63 2.66
C GLN A 59 -3.75 23.23 1.74
N LEU A 60 -2.46 22.96 2.01
CA LEU A 60 -1.36 23.42 1.17
C LEU A 60 -1.45 22.87 -0.27
N LEU A 61 -1.85 21.61 -0.44
CA LEU A 61 -2.08 21.02 -1.76
C LEU A 61 -3.15 21.78 -2.56
N ASN A 62 -4.29 22.08 -1.92
CA ASN A 62 -5.38 22.81 -2.57
C ASN A 62 -5.01 24.26 -2.92
N GLU A 63 -4.10 24.88 -2.16
CA GLU A 63 -3.62 26.25 -2.40
C GLU A 63 -2.59 26.33 -3.53
N GLN A 64 -1.77 25.29 -3.72
CA GLN A 64 -0.67 25.31 -4.70
C GLN A 64 -1.13 24.92 -6.10
N GLU A 65 -1.88 23.82 -6.28
CA GLU A 65 -2.57 23.48 -7.53
C GLU A 65 -3.71 22.48 -7.26
N PRO A 66 -4.96 22.75 -7.68
CA PRO A 66 -6.02 21.74 -7.64
C PRO A 66 -5.68 20.64 -8.66
N ASN A 67 -5.17 19.51 -8.17
CA ASN A 67 -4.99 18.33 -8.99
C ASN A 67 -6.32 17.58 -9.09
N ASP A 68 -7.02 17.75 -10.21
CA ASP A 68 -8.32 17.11 -10.47
C ASP A 68 -8.19 15.59 -10.78
N ASP A 69 -6.98 15.09 -11.04
CA ASP A 69 -6.76 13.71 -11.47
C ASP A 69 -6.78 12.71 -10.30
N VAL A 70 -6.38 13.13 -9.09
CA VAL A 70 -6.26 12.27 -7.91
C VAL A 70 -7.11 12.79 -6.75
N LYS A 71 -8.19 12.06 -6.42
CA LYS A 71 -9.01 12.37 -5.26
C LYS A 71 -8.32 11.93 -3.97
N VAL A 72 -7.90 12.89 -3.16
CA VAL A 72 -7.33 12.65 -1.83
C VAL A 72 -8.43 12.56 -0.77
N SER A 73 -8.36 11.56 0.10
CA SER A 73 -9.25 11.38 1.25
C SER A 73 -8.48 10.80 2.42
N GLY A 74 -8.96 11.06 3.64
CA GLY A 74 -8.30 10.57 4.85
C GLY A 74 -9.28 10.24 5.96
N PHE A 75 -8.91 9.28 6.80
CA PHE A 75 -9.68 8.89 7.98
C PHE A 75 -8.75 8.48 9.13
N GLY A 76 -9.28 8.49 10.36
CA GLY A 76 -8.54 8.07 11.54
C GLY A 76 -8.48 6.55 11.70
N PHE A 77 -8.28 6.07 12.91
CA PHE A 77 -8.35 4.65 13.21
C PHE A 77 -9.78 4.09 13.08
N LYS A 78 -9.95 2.95 12.40
CA LYS A 78 -11.21 2.19 12.29
C LYS A 78 -11.14 0.93 13.16
N LYS A 79 -12.16 0.72 13.99
CA LYS A 79 -12.24 -0.47 14.87
C LYS A 79 -12.64 -1.72 14.10
N GLU A 80 -13.30 -1.55 12.96
CA GLU A 80 -13.79 -2.59 12.07
C GLU A 80 -12.65 -3.23 11.24
N GLY A 81 -11.43 -2.69 11.32
CA GLY A 81 -10.26 -3.13 10.58
C GLY A 81 -10.09 -2.43 9.23
N LEU A 82 -9.15 -2.92 8.42
CA LEU A 82 -8.79 -2.36 7.11
C LEU A 82 -9.19 -3.25 5.92
N ARG A 83 -9.96 -4.32 6.18
CA ARG A 83 -10.25 -5.36 5.17
C ARG A 83 -11.01 -4.82 3.97
N GLU A 84 -11.96 -3.91 4.19
CA GLU A 84 -12.76 -3.34 3.10
C GLU A 84 -11.90 -2.47 2.20
N GLU A 85 -11.01 -1.66 2.78
CA GLU A 85 -10.06 -0.79 2.10
C GLU A 85 -9.07 -1.59 1.27
N LEU A 86 -8.49 -2.65 1.86
CA LEU A 86 -7.58 -3.55 1.16
C LEU A 86 -8.27 -4.27 0.00
N ARG A 87 -9.52 -4.73 0.19
CA ARG A 87 -10.31 -5.32 -0.90
C ARG A 87 -10.63 -4.29 -1.99
N ALA A 88 -10.89 -3.05 -1.62
CA ALA A 88 -11.13 -1.98 -2.58
C ALA A 88 -9.88 -1.64 -3.40
N VAL A 89 -8.69 -1.75 -2.79
CA VAL A 89 -7.40 -1.58 -3.46
C VAL A 89 -7.10 -2.74 -4.41
N LYS A 90 -7.40 -3.98 -4.02
CA LYS A 90 -7.23 -5.15 -4.89
C LYS A 90 -8.01 -5.00 -6.20
N GLY A 91 -9.13 -4.28 -6.15
CA GLY A 91 -9.98 -4.04 -7.32
C GLY A 91 -10.66 -5.32 -7.80
N SER A 92 -11.43 -5.21 -8.87
CA SER A 92 -12.09 -6.36 -9.51
C SER A 92 -11.30 -6.92 -10.68
N SER A 93 -10.33 -6.14 -11.20
CA SER A 93 -9.55 -6.52 -12.37
C SER A 93 -8.07 -6.18 -12.22
N PRO A 94 -7.18 -6.86 -12.96
CA PRO A 94 -5.73 -6.63 -12.89
C PRO A 94 -5.28 -5.22 -13.30
N GLU A 95 -6.09 -4.49 -14.09
CA GLU A 95 -5.85 -3.10 -14.48
C GLU A 95 -6.34 -2.06 -13.45
N THR A 96 -7.33 -2.42 -12.63
CA THR A 96 -7.87 -1.58 -11.55
C THR A 96 -7.22 -1.85 -10.20
N GLU A 97 -6.43 -2.92 -10.11
CA GLU A 97 -5.60 -3.23 -8.97
C GLU A 97 -4.71 -2.03 -8.62
N GLY A 98 -4.77 -1.64 -7.35
CA GLY A 98 -4.06 -0.50 -6.80
C GLY A 98 -2.82 -0.92 -6.04
N MET A 99 -2.48 -0.13 -5.01
CA MET A 99 -1.40 -0.46 -4.10
C MET A 99 -1.69 -0.01 -2.67
N VAL A 100 -1.06 -0.69 -1.73
CA VAL A 100 -1.09 -0.37 -0.31
C VAL A 100 0.29 0.15 0.11
N ILE A 101 0.35 1.25 0.85
CA ILE A 101 1.58 1.72 1.51
C ILE A 101 1.40 1.56 3.01
N SER A 102 2.28 0.81 3.66
CA SER A 102 2.18 0.52 5.09
C SER A 102 3.50 0.79 5.82
N HIS A 103 3.40 1.34 7.03
CA HIS A 103 4.51 1.66 7.95
C HIS A 103 5.30 0.45 8.52
N ALA A 104 5.29 -0.71 7.86
CA ALA A 104 5.86 -1.97 8.36
C ALA A 104 5.17 -2.57 9.61
N GLY A 105 3.91 -2.21 9.87
CA GLY A 105 3.09 -2.93 10.85
C GLY A 105 2.78 -4.36 10.39
N SER A 106 3.23 -5.38 11.12
CA SER A 106 3.09 -6.79 10.74
C SER A 106 1.64 -7.21 10.45
N GLY A 107 0.67 -6.73 11.22
CA GLY A 107 -0.75 -7.00 10.98
C GLY A 107 -1.24 -6.44 9.64
N SER A 108 -0.88 -5.19 9.31
CA SER A 108 -1.27 -4.56 8.05
C SER A 108 -0.59 -5.21 6.84
N ILE A 109 0.66 -5.65 6.98
CA ILE A 109 1.38 -6.40 5.96
C ILE A 109 0.64 -7.72 5.67
N LEU A 110 0.36 -8.51 6.72
CA LEU A 110 -0.30 -9.80 6.57
C LEU A 110 -1.72 -9.66 6.00
N ASP A 111 -2.47 -8.64 6.41
CA ASP A 111 -3.81 -8.38 5.87
C ASP A 111 -3.75 -8.04 4.37
N ALA A 112 -2.80 -7.22 3.93
CA ALA A 112 -2.65 -6.86 2.52
C ALA A 112 -2.24 -8.08 1.68
N LEU A 113 -1.30 -8.86 2.19
CA LEU A 113 -0.83 -10.10 1.58
C LEU A 113 -1.93 -11.16 1.48
N ARG A 114 -2.77 -11.32 2.51
CA ARG A 114 -3.94 -12.21 2.49
C ARG A 114 -4.95 -11.81 1.41
N VAL A 115 -5.11 -10.51 1.18
CA VAL A 115 -5.95 -9.96 0.10
C VAL A 115 -5.23 -9.97 -1.25
N GLY A 116 -3.95 -10.34 -1.30
CA GLY A 116 -3.11 -10.33 -2.51
C GLY A 116 -3.02 -8.96 -3.17
N ALA A 117 -3.10 -7.89 -2.37
CA ALA A 117 -2.92 -6.53 -2.84
C ALA A 117 -1.41 -6.18 -2.88
N PRO A 118 -0.90 -5.54 -3.95
CA PRO A 118 0.47 -5.09 -3.99
C PRO A 118 0.76 -4.11 -2.85
N ILE A 119 1.83 -4.35 -2.10
CA ILE A 119 2.17 -3.58 -0.90
C ILE A 119 3.60 -3.02 -0.95
N VAL A 120 3.71 -1.75 -0.60
CA VAL A 120 4.96 -1.05 -0.27
C VAL A 120 5.06 -0.94 1.24
N VAL A 121 6.16 -1.47 1.78
CA VAL A 121 6.47 -1.42 3.20
C VAL A 121 7.49 -0.32 3.42
N VAL A 122 7.10 0.72 4.15
CA VAL A 122 7.92 1.88 4.47
C VAL A 122 8.21 1.84 5.97
N PRO A 123 9.33 1.25 6.42
CA PRO A 123 9.64 1.18 7.84
C PRO A 123 9.85 2.58 8.41
N ASN A 124 9.45 2.76 9.67
CA ASN A 124 9.73 4.00 10.38
C ASN A 124 11.14 3.95 10.97
N THR A 125 12.10 4.56 10.28
CA THR A 125 13.50 4.66 10.70
C THR A 125 13.71 5.50 11.96
N ASP A 126 12.75 6.35 12.32
CA ASP A 126 12.81 7.17 13.53
C ASP A 126 12.49 6.36 14.80
N LEU A 127 11.89 5.18 14.65
CA LEU A 127 11.64 4.25 15.74
C LEU A 127 12.83 3.30 15.91
N LEU A 128 13.34 3.20 17.14
CA LEU A 128 14.48 2.38 17.57
C LEU A 128 14.39 0.86 17.29
N HIS A 129 13.31 0.39 16.68
CA HIS A 129 13.03 -1.04 16.51
C HIS A 129 13.37 -1.47 15.07
N ASN A 130 14.64 -1.81 14.84
CA ASN A 130 15.15 -2.29 13.54
C ASN A 130 14.42 -3.53 13.00
N HIS A 131 13.65 -4.24 13.84
CA HIS A 131 12.83 -5.39 13.42
C HIS A 131 11.83 -5.08 12.30
N GLN A 132 11.34 -3.83 12.21
CA GLN A 132 10.48 -3.42 11.09
C GLN A 132 11.22 -3.46 9.76
N VAL A 133 12.49 -3.04 9.76
CA VAL A 133 13.37 -3.05 8.59
C VAL A 133 13.71 -4.48 8.22
N GLU A 134 14.12 -5.31 9.19
CA GLU A 134 14.43 -6.74 8.96
C GLU A 134 13.25 -7.48 8.31
N LEU A 135 12.03 -7.26 8.80
CA LEU A 135 10.83 -7.85 8.21
C LEU A 135 10.57 -7.34 6.78
N ALA A 136 10.72 -6.03 6.56
CA ALA A 136 10.52 -5.44 5.24
C ALA A 136 11.55 -5.96 4.22
N GLU A 137 12.81 -6.08 4.63
CA GLU A 137 13.91 -6.62 3.81
C GLU A 137 13.70 -8.09 3.49
N ALA A 138 13.38 -8.92 4.48
CA ALA A 138 13.16 -10.36 4.27
C ALA A 138 11.97 -10.64 3.33
N LEU A 139 10.90 -9.84 3.41
CA LEU A 139 9.75 -9.96 2.52
C LEU A 139 10.04 -9.40 1.11
N ALA A 140 10.86 -8.36 1.01
CA ALA A 140 11.26 -7.79 -0.27
C ALA A 140 12.22 -8.70 -1.03
N GLU A 141 13.13 -9.38 -0.33
CA GLU A 141 14.04 -10.39 -0.90
C GLU A 141 13.27 -11.56 -1.53
N GLN A 142 12.14 -11.93 -0.93
CA GLN A 142 11.24 -12.96 -1.46
C GLN A 142 10.25 -12.42 -2.51
N GLU A 143 10.42 -11.17 -2.95
CA GLU A 143 9.54 -10.50 -3.92
C GLU A 143 8.05 -10.52 -3.52
N TYR A 144 7.75 -10.48 -2.22
CA TYR A 144 6.37 -10.36 -1.72
C TYR A 144 5.93 -8.91 -1.55
N VAL A 145 6.87 -8.03 -1.22
CA VAL A 145 6.62 -6.61 -0.93
C VAL A 145 7.68 -5.73 -1.57
N ILE A 146 7.39 -4.45 -1.78
CA ILE A 146 8.41 -3.45 -2.11
C ILE A 146 8.88 -2.78 -0.82
N HIS A 147 10.19 -2.70 -0.62
CA HIS A 147 10.77 -1.92 0.47
C HIS A 147 10.85 -0.44 0.05
N GLY A 148 9.96 0.38 0.59
CA GLY A 148 9.89 1.80 0.29
C GLY A 148 10.63 2.66 1.32
N LYS A 149 11.07 3.84 0.90
CA LYS A 149 11.68 4.85 1.78
C LYS A 149 10.82 6.10 1.77
N VAL A 150 10.70 6.77 2.93
CA VAL A 150 9.91 8.01 3.06
C VAL A 150 10.41 9.10 2.09
N ASP A 151 11.73 9.17 1.88
CA ASP A 151 12.37 10.17 1.02
C ASP A 151 12.23 9.87 -0.48
N ASP A 152 11.87 8.63 -0.86
CA ASP A 152 11.79 8.19 -2.25
C ASP A 152 10.60 7.26 -2.46
N LEU A 153 9.39 7.77 -2.21
CA LEU A 153 8.16 7.04 -2.49
C LEU A 153 7.78 7.02 -3.97
N VAL A 154 8.38 7.90 -4.78
CA VAL A 154 8.09 8.00 -6.22
C VAL A 154 8.66 6.79 -6.96
N SER A 155 9.87 6.35 -6.63
CA SER A 155 10.45 5.12 -7.20
C SER A 155 9.62 3.88 -6.84
N ALA A 156 9.10 3.84 -5.60
CA ALA A 156 8.26 2.73 -5.14
C ALA A 156 6.99 2.54 -5.99
N ILE A 157 6.40 3.60 -6.54
CA ILE A 157 5.25 3.51 -7.47
C ILE A 157 5.62 2.68 -8.71
N ALA A 158 6.79 2.96 -9.30
CA ALA A 158 7.26 2.26 -10.49
C ALA A 158 7.61 0.80 -10.17
N GLU A 159 8.26 0.55 -9.03
CA GLU A 159 8.61 -0.81 -8.59
C GLU A 159 7.37 -1.68 -8.33
N VAL A 160 6.31 -1.11 -7.74
CA VAL A 160 5.04 -1.83 -7.53
C VAL A 160 4.41 -2.26 -8.85
N GLU A 161 4.47 -1.44 -9.89
CA GLU A 161 3.94 -1.82 -11.21
C GLU A 161 4.73 -2.99 -11.82
N VAL A 162 6.05 -3.06 -11.58
CA VAL A 162 6.89 -4.20 -11.96
C VAL A 162 6.54 -5.44 -11.14
N LEU A 163 6.43 -5.30 -9.82
CA LEU A 163 6.04 -6.38 -8.90
C LEU A 163 4.71 -6.97 -9.32
N ARG A 164 3.71 -6.12 -9.58
CA ARG A 164 2.38 -6.53 -10.04
C ARG A 164 2.43 -7.37 -11.31
N ARG A 165 3.32 -7.05 -12.26
CA ARG A 165 3.50 -7.85 -13.48
C ARG A 165 4.16 -9.19 -13.18
N LYS A 166 5.13 -9.25 -12.27
CA LYS A 166 5.80 -10.48 -11.85
C LYS A 166 4.88 -11.41 -11.06
N SER A 167 4.14 -10.89 -10.08
CA SER A 167 3.20 -11.70 -9.26
C SER A 167 2.08 -12.33 -10.11
N LYS A 168 1.76 -11.75 -11.28
CA LYS A 168 0.84 -12.34 -12.27
C LYS A 168 1.45 -13.51 -13.06
N GLN A 169 2.78 -13.60 -13.11
CA GLN A 169 3.51 -14.70 -13.75
C GLN A 169 3.81 -15.84 -12.77
N TRP A 170 3.38 -15.72 -11.51
CA TRP A 170 3.56 -16.72 -10.46
C TRP A 170 2.26 -17.52 -10.24
N PRO A 171 2.32 -18.87 -10.13
CA PRO A 171 3.50 -19.72 -10.09
C PRO A 171 4.05 -20.05 -11.49
N PRO A 172 5.33 -20.41 -11.60
CA PRO A 172 5.87 -20.96 -12.84
C PRO A 172 5.00 -22.15 -13.30
N LEU A 173 4.78 -22.24 -14.62
CA LEU A 173 3.95 -23.23 -15.36
C LEU A 173 4.29 -24.72 -15.14
N ARG A 174 5.04 -25.09 -14.08
CA ARG A 174 5.51 -26.45 -13.79
C ARG A 174 4.76 -27.18 -12.68
N SER A 175 3.79 -26.56 -12.00
CA SER A 175 2.91 -27.26 -11.05
C SER A 175 1.49 -27.31 -11.61
N GLY A 176 0.94 -28.52 -11.74
CA GLY A 176 -0.35 -28.86 -12.37
C GLY A 176 -1.44 -27.78 -12.31
N GLU A 177 -2.04 -27.54 -13.48
CA GLU A 177 -2.83 -26.37 -13.91
C GLU A 177 -4.13 -26.05 -13.13
N GLU A 178 -4.31 -26.49 -11.89
CA GLU A 178 -5.51 -26.18 -11.10
C GLU A 178 -5.28 -25.66 -9.68
N LYS A 179 -4.05 -25.74 -9.15
CA LYS A 179 -3.80 -25.50 -7.71
C LYS A 179 -3.64 -24.03 -7.30
N TYR A 180 -3.33 -23.11 -8.22
CA TYR A 180 -2.98 -21.71 -7.90
C TYR A 180 -3.70 -20.66 -8.78
N LYS A 181 -5.03 -20.73 -8.85
CA LYS A 181 -5.85 -19.81 -9.68
C LYS A 181 -5.78 -18.35 -9.23
N ARG A 182 -5.42 -18.07 -7.97
CA ARG A 182 -5.29 -16.72 -7.40
C ARG A 182 -3.84 -16.25 -7.25
N GLY A 183 -2.88 -16.96 -7.84
CA GLY A 183 -1.46 -16.58 -7.87
C GLY A 183 -0.83 -16.59 -6.47
N LEU A 184 -0.18 -15.49 -6.09
CA LEU A 184 0.52 -15.34 -4.80
C LEU A 184 -0.37 -15.66 -3.58
N GLN A 185 -1.66 -15.36 -3.66
CA GLN A 185 -2.60 -15.65 -2.57
C GLN A 185 -2.61 -17.13 -2.23
N ASP A 186 -2.73 -18.00 -3.24
CA ASP A 186 -2.84 -19.45 -3.02
C ASP A 186 -1.54 -20.04 -2.42
N VAL A 187 -0.38 -19.50 -2.82
CA VAL A 187 0.92 -19.86 -2.23
C VAL A 187 0.97 -19.44 -0.77
N MET A 188 0.53 -18.23 -0.45
CA MET A 188 0.47 -17.78 0.93
C MET A 188 -0.53 -18.56 1.78
N TYR A 189 -1.66 -18.97 1.21
CA TYR A 189 -2.61 -19.86 1.89
C TYR A 189 -1.97 -21.20 2.25
N GLU A 190 -1.20 -21.78 1.32
CA GLU A 190 -0.51 -23.06 1.53
C GLU A 190 0.64 -22.93 2.56
N GLU A 191 1.55 -21.97 2.38
CA GLU A 191 2.71 -21.77 3.27
C GLU A 191 2.31 -21.37 4.70
N MET A 192 1.25 -20.58 4.83
CA MET A 192 0.77 -20.09 6.14
C MET A 192 -0.30 -20.99 6.77
N GLY A 193 -0.72 -22.07 6.08
CA GLY A 193 -1.77 -22.99 6.56
C GLY A 193 -3.13 -22.32 6.74
N TRP A 194 -3.44 -21.28 5.98
CA TRP A 194 -4.71 -20.56 6.08
C TRP A 194 -5.82 -21.32 5.35
N GLN A 195 -7.02 -21.38 5.93
CA GLN A 195 -8.20 -21.91 5.23
C GLN A 195 -8.70 -20.88 4.21
N MET A 196 -9.00 -21.33 2.99
CA MET A 196 -9.72 -20.50 2.03
C MET A 196 -11.14 -20.25 2.55
N ASP A 197 -11.45 -18.98 2.84
CA ASP A 197 -12.82 -18.52 3.09
C ASP A 197 -13.60 -18.36 1.76
#